data_AF-A0AAU1SUP9-F1
#
_entry.id   AF-A0AAU1SUP9-F1
#
_cell.length_a   1.000
_cell.length_b   1.000
_cell.length_c   1.000
_cell.angle_alpha   90.00
_cell.angle_beta   90.00
_cell.angle_gamma   90.00
#
_symmetry.space_group_name_H-M   'P 1'
#
loop_
_entity.id
_entity.type
_entity.pdbx_description
1 polymer ?
#
loop_
_entity_poly.entity_id
_entity_poly.type
_entity_poly.pdbx_seq_one_letter_code
_entity_poly.pdbx_strand_id
1 'polypeptide(L)'
;MSLTRRDFTRRSAATGAGIALAGTVGALATAPGALAAEGEYEDVAGTEGHEGHDGHHPGVGYGPLVDDPKGLLALPAGFSYRVITYTGRTTLESGESTPSNHDGTATFEGPRGATLLVNNHEIGGARTKAKYPVPLAEGLVYDPAAAGGCTVVEVRRDGQVAEWVGIAGTATNCAGGRTPWDTWLTCEETEDKAGANGMTKDHGYVFEVDPADRRANREPKPIKAFGRYAHEAVVIDPKRGHAYLTEDASGPNGLLYRWTPPKGFHHGRGKLRTLADDAGVLQATRCFDSGGRFVDDLSRATQIGTVYGVDWVDVPDRDARTVSVRKQFADGEVTRARKLEGMWWADGGTYIVSSFAREESPVQHDGQVWFYDPKRRTLTLKVLLGVNADPSKDGAFDGPDNITVSPYGGLVIAEDGNGIQHLFGATDSGRTYPIARNELNIGTEQEPEYSEFTGVTFSPDGRTLYANIQTPGIMLAITGPWKRQRSN
;
A
#
# COMPACT_ATOMS: atom_id res chain seq x y z
N MET A 1 -32.85 11.52 44.43
CA MET A 1 -32.21 10.25 44.84
C MET A 1 -31.52 9.66 43.62
N SER A 2 -30.21 9.52 43.72
CA SER A 2 -29.32 8.98 42.70
C SER A 2 -29.37 7.45 42.68
N LEU A 3 -29.45 6.84 41.49
CA LEU A 3 -29.12 5.43 41.29
C LEU A 3 -27.86 5.36 40.42
N THR A 4 -26.81 4.79 40.99
CA THR A 4 -25.45 4.70 40.42
C THR A 4 -25.22 3.38 39.68
N ARG A 5 -24.19 3.38 38.81
CA ARG A 5 -23.71 2.37 37.84
C ARG A 5 -23.37 0.95 38.34
N ARG A 6 -23.98 0.44 39.43
CA ARG A 6 -23.65 -0.87 40.01
C ARG A 6 -24.73 -1.95 39.90
N ASP A 7 -25.87 -1.65 39.28
CA ASP A 7 -27.01 -2.59 39.20
C ASP A 7 -27.18 -3.29 37.84
N PHE A 8 -26.36 -3.00 36.83
CA PHE A 8 -26.56 -3.57 35.48
C PHE A 8 -25.73 -4.83 35.15
N THR A 9 -24.78 -5.24 36.00
CA THR A 9 -23.87 -6.37 35.70
C THR A 9 -24.21 -7.69 36.37
N ARG A 10 -25.48 -7.93 36.76
CA ARG A 10 -25.86 -9.16 37.48
C ARG A 10 -26.90 -10.07 36.81
N ARG A 11 -27.23 -9.90 35.51
CA ARG A 11 -28.35 -10.64 34.89
C ARG A 11 -28.15 -11.29 33.50
N SER A 12 -26.93 -11.52 33.03
CA SER A 12 -26.76 -12.22 31.73
C SER A 12 -25.75 -13.37 31.72
N ALA A 13 -25.41 -13.93 32.88
CA ALA A 13 -24.67 -15.19 32.97
C ALA A 13 -25.64 -16.37 33.07
N ALA A 14 -26.26 -16.78 31.96
CA ALA A 14 -26.87 -18.12 31.79
C ALA A 14 -27.48 -18.29 30.38
N THR A 15 -26.65 -18.43 29.34
CA THR A 15 -27.02 -19.25 28.17
C THR A 15 -25.74 -19.75 27.51
N GLY A 16 -25.32 -20.94 27.91
CA GLY A 16 -24.26 -21.68 27.24
C GLY A 16 -24.85 -22.49 26.09
N ALA A 17 -24.24 -22.37 24.91
CA ALA A 17 -24.26 -23.37 23.87
C ALA A 17 -22.88 -23.35 23.22
N GLY A 18 -22.18 -24.48 23.32
CA GLY A 18 -20.78 -24.63 22.96
C GLY A 18 -20.55 -24.61 21.45
N ILE A 19 -19.42 -24.01 21.07
CA ILE A 19 -18.71 -24.34 19.84
C ILE A 19 -17.30 -24.74 20.28
N ALA A 20 -16.99 -26.02 20.14
CA ALA A 20 -15.66 -26.55 20.33
C ALA A 20 -14.77 -26.06 19.17
N LEU A 21 -13.81 -25.19 19.47
CA LEU A 21 -12.70 -24.88 18.57
C LEU A 21 -11.74 -26.07 18.61
N ALA A 22 -11.89 -27.00 17.67
CA ALA A 22 -10.89 -28.02 17.39
C ALA A 22 -9.67 -27.31 16.79
N GLY A 23 -8.65 -27.07 17.63
CA GLY A 23 -7.32 -26.67 17.17
C GLY A 23 -6.59 -27.89 16.61
N THR A 24 -6.24 -27.86 15.34
CA THR A 24 -5.32 -28.83 14.75
C THR A 24 -3.89 -28.41 15.06
N VAL A 25 -3.33 -29.03 16.09
CA VAL A 25 -1.89 -29.12 16.31
C VAL A 25 -1.34 -30.11 15.29
N GLY A 26 -0.60 -29.61 14.29
CA GLY A 26 0.20 -30.44 13.38
C GLY A 26 1.66 -30.43 13.84
N ALA A 27 2.12 -31.58 14.36
CA ALA A 27 3.46 -31.80 14.85
C ALA A 27 4.51 -31.86 13.72
N LEU A 28 5.74 -31.48 14.08
CA LEU A 28 6.97 -31.57 13.29
C LEU A 28 7.21 -32.97 12.69
N ALA A 29 7.62 -33.01 11.42
CA ALA A 29 8.47 -34.05 10.87
C ALA A 29 9.49 -33.41 9.91
N THR A 30 10.75 -33.39 10.34
CA THR A 30 11.91 -33.00 9.53
C THR A 30 12.34 -34.16 8.64
N ALA A 31 12.43 -33.96 7.32
CA ALA A 31 13.30 -34.74 6.44
C ALA A 31 13.71 -33.89 5.21
N PRO A 32 14.95 -34.01 4.71
CA PRO A 32 15.55 -33.05 3.79
C PRO A 32 15.36 -33.43 2.30
N GLY A 33 15.17 -32.40 1.47
CA GLY A 33 15.35 -32.48 0.01
C GLY A 33 14.11 -32.94 -0.77
N ALA A 34 13.28 -31.99 -1.18
CA ALA A 34 12.44 -32.12 -2.38
C ALA A 34 12.16 -30.73 -2.94
N LEU A 35 12.75 -30.44 -4.10
CA LEU A 35 12.28 -29.44 -5.04
C LEU A 35 10.98 -29.96 -5.65
N ALA A 36 9.93 -29.14 -5.65
CA ALA A 36 8.82 -29.26 -6.60
C ALA A 36 8.10 -27.91 -6.69
N ALA A 37 8.46 -27.16 -7.73
CA ALA A 37 7.55 -26.24 -8.41
C ALA A 37 6.90 -27.01 -9.57
N GLU A 38 5.90 -26.39 -10.20
CA GLU A 38 5.10 -26.83 -11.35
C GLU A 38 3.79 -27.55 -10.97
N GLY A 39 2.73 -26.76 -10.83
CA GLY A 39 1.38 -27.19 -11.19
C GLY A 39 1.18 -26.83 -12.65
N GLU A 40 1.15 -27.85 -13.51
CA GLU A 40 0.91 -27.75 -14.95
C GLU A 40 -0.47 -27.14 -15.23
N TYR A 41 -0.50 -26.14 -16.12
CA TYR A 41 -1.69 -25.76 -16.87
C TYR A 41 -1.83 -26.77 -18.02
N GLU A 42 -2.83 -27.66 -17.94
CA GLU A 42 -3.25 -28.42 -19.12
C GLU A 42 -4.25 -27.59 -19.93
N ASP A 43 -3.80 -27.16 -21.12
CA ASP A 43 -4.63 -26.73 -22.24
C ASP A 43 -5.52 -27.89 -22.71
N VAL A 44 -6.83 -27.66 -22.82
CA VAL A 44 -7.74 -28.56 -23.56
C VAL A 44 -8.35 -27.81 -24.73
N ALA A 45 -7.77 -28.01 -25.91
CA ALA A 45 -8.38 -27.69 -27.19
C ALA A 45 -9.15 -28.91 -27.74
N GLY A 46 -10.47 -28.76 -27.86
CA GLY A 46 -11.31 -29.37 -28.91
C GLY A 46 -11.79 -30.81 -28.76
N THR A 47 -13.08 -31.00 -28.48
CA THR A 47 -13.99 -31.88 -29.26
C THR A 47 -15.45 -31.63 -28.89
N GLU A 48 -16.33 -31.76 -29.88
CA GLU A 48 -17.75 -31.42 -29.86
C GLU A 48 -18.61 -32.30 -28.91
N GLY A 49 -19.67 -31.68 -28.38
CA GLY A 49 -20.96 -32.33 -28.10
C GLY A 49 -21.12 -33.04 -26.76
N HIS A 50 -21.76 -32.38 -25.79
CA HIS A 50 -22.93 -32.89 -25.08
C HIS A 50 -23.47 -31.86 -24.07
N GLU A 51 -24.76 -31.56 -24.17
CA GLU A 51 -25.52 -30.85 -23.13
C GLU A 51 -25.44 -31.62 -21.79
N GLY A 52 -25.07 -30.90 -20.73
CA GLY A 52 -24.99 -31.45 -19.37
C GLY A 52 -24.99 -30.33 -18.35
N HIS A 53 -26.16 -30.10 -17.75
CA HIS A 53 -26.38 -29.19 -16.64
C HIS A 53 -25.62 -29.66 -15.37
N ASP A 54 -25.27 -28.67 -14.54
CA ASP A 54 -25.01 -28.73 -13.09
C ASP A 54 -23.59 -28.96 -12.57
N GLY A 55 -23.09 -27.95 -11.84
CA GLY A 55 -21.93 -28.08 -10.94
C GLY A 55 -20.98 -26.88 -10.85
N HIS A 56 -21.43 -25.63 -10.97
CA HIS A 56 -20.56 -24.46 -10.77
C HIS A 56 -20.12 -24.35 -9.30
N HIS A 57 -19.00 -25.00 -8.95
CA HIS A 57 -18.19 -24.52 -7.85
C HIS A 57 -17.58 -23.19 -8.30
N PRO A 58 -17.88 -22.05 -7.65
CA PRO A 58 -17.27 -20.80 -8.04
C PRO A 58 -15.77 -20.89 -7.72
N GLY A 59 -14.93 -20.87 -8.76
CA GLY A 59 -13.48 -20.77 -8.62
C GLY A 59 -13.06 -19.51 -7.86
N VAL A 60 -11.79 -19.48 -7.42
CA VAL A 60 -11.18 -18.29 -6.81
C VAL A 60 -11.22 -17.13 -7.82
N GLY A 61 -11.53 -15.92 -7.35
CA GLY A 61 -11.61 -14.71 -8.18
C GLY A 61 -12.99 -14.48 -8.80
N TYR A 62 -12.98 -13.72 -9.89
CA TYR A 62 -14.18 -13.16 -10.53
C TYR A 62 -14.42 -13.67 -11.96
N GLY A 63 -13.64 -14.65 -12.42
CA GLY A 63 -13.63 -15.12 -13.80
C GLY A 63 -12.56 -14.41 -14.65
N PRO A 64 -12.48 -14.72 -15.95
CA PRO A 64 -11.52 -14.10 -16.86
C PRO A 64 -11.81 -12.61 -17.04
N LEU A 65 -10.75 -11.85 -17.34
CA LEU A 65 -10.86 -10.46 -17.76
C LEU A 65 -11.46 -10.39 -19.16
N VAL A 66 -12.33 -9.41 -19.38
CA VAL A 66 -12.92 -9.11 -20.68
C VAL A 66 -12.29 -7.83 -21.20
N ASP A 67 -11.70 -7.90 -22.39
CA ASP A 67 -11.10 -6.76 -23.06
C ASP A 67 -12.08 -5.59 -23.15
N ASP A 68 -11.60 -4.38 -22.86
CA ASP A 68 -12.40 -3.17 -22.96
C ASP A 68 -12.26 -2.55 -24.35
N PRO A 69 -13.31 -2.51 -25.17
CA PRO A 69 -13.24 -1.89 -26.50
C PRO A 69 -12.91 -0.39 -26.47
N LYS A 70 -13.03 0.27 -25.31
CA LYS A 70 -12.63 1.67 -25.11
C LYS A 70 -11.17 1.83 -24.71
N GLY A 71 -10.48 0.73 -24.41
CA GLY A 71 -9.03 0.65 -24.21
C GLY A 71 -8.54 1.29 -22.91
N LEU A 72 -9.32 1.28 -21.83
CA LEU A 72 -8.84 1.80 -20.55
C LEU A 72 -8.64 0.69 -19.50
N LEU A 73 -9.65 -0.16 -19.29
CA LEU A 73 -9.58 -1.14 -18.21
C LEU A 73 -10.37 -2.41 -18.54
N ALA A 74 -9.67 -3.52 -18.77
CA ALA A 74 -10.30 -4.82 -18.87
C ALA A 74 -10.73 -5.31 -17.48
N LEU A 75 -11.97 -5.81 -17.37
CA LEU A 75 -12.59 -6.20 -16.12
C LEU A 75 -13.34 -7.54 -16.26
N PRO A 76 -13.54 -8.30 -15.18
CA PRO A 76 -14.38 -9.49 -15.20
C PRO A 76 -15.83 -9.16 -15.53
N ALA A 77 -16.55 -10.15 -16.06
CA ALA A 77 -17.97 -10.01 -16.38
C ALA A 77 -18.79 -9.53 -15.16
N GLY A 78 -19.62 -8.50 -15.37
CA GLY A 78 -20.46 -7.90 -14.32
C GLY A 78 -19.80 -6.77 -13.54
N PHE A 79 -18.52 -6.48 -13.78
CA PHE A 79 -17.84 -5.29 -13.26
C PHE A 79 -17.92 -4.12 -14.26
N SER A 80 -17.76 -2.92 -13.75
CA SER A 80 -17.69 -1.68 -14.51
C SER A 80 -16.82 -0.65 -13.79
N TYR A 81 -16.28 0.31 -14.54
CA TYR A 81 -15.52 1.41 -13.96
C TYR A 81 -16.10 2.78 -14.37
N ARG A 82 -15.73 3.80 -13.59
CA ARG A 82 -15.92 5.22 -13.90
C ARG A 82 -14.63 5.98 -13.67
N VAL A 83 -14.22 6.82 -14.62
CA VAL A 83 -13.14 7.79 -14.42
C VAL A 83 -13.63 8.91 -13.51
N ILE A 84 -12.91 9.15 -12.41
CA ILE A 84 -13.21 10.17 -11.40
C ILE A 84 -12.41 11.45 -11.68
N THR A 85 -11.10 11.31 -11.84
CA THR A 85 -10.19 12.40 -12.24
C THR A 85 -9.30 11.94 -13.37
N TYR A 86 -8.89 12.87 -14.23
CA TYR A 86 -7.97 12.60 -15.32
C TYR A 86 -7.11 13.85 -15.54
N THR A 87 -5.79 13.71 -15.43
CA THR A 87 -4.80 14.77 -15.67
C THR A 87 -4.97 15.44 -17.03
N GLY A 88 -5.12 16.76 -17.03
CA GLY A 88 -5.32 17.57 -18.25
C GLY A 88 -6.76 17.59 -18.75
N ARG A 89 -7.70 16.90 -18.09
CA ARG A 89 -9.14 16.91 -18.42
C ARG A 89 -10.01 17.37 -17.27
N THR A 90 -9.76 16.85 -16.07
CA THR A 90 -10.44 17.28 -14.84
C THR A 90 -9.74 18.52 -14.28
N THR A 91 -10.51 19.41 -13.67
CA THR A 91 -10.01 20.65 -13.07
C THR A 91 -10.33 20.70 -11.59
N LEU A 92 -9.40 21.22 -10.81
CA LEU A 92 -9.62 21.58 -9.41
C LEU A 92 -10.63 22.72 -9.29
N GLU A 93 -11.15 22.92 -8.08
CA GLU A 93 -11.99 24.07 -7.73
C GLU A 93 -11.34 25.43 -8.05
N SER A 94 -10.01 25.49 -8.05
CA SER A 94 -9.22 26.68 -8.38
C SER A 94 -9.03 26.91 -9.88
N GLY A 95 -9.42 25.95 -10.73
CA GLY A 95 -9.42 26.04 -12.18
C GLY A 95 -8.19 25.44 -12.88
N GLU A 96 -7.13 25.12 -12.15
CA GLU A 96 -6.00 24.36 -12.68
C GLU A 96 -6.39 22.89 -12.96
N SER A 97 -5.65 22.25 -13.85
CA SER A 97 -5.78 20.82 -14.12
C SER A 97 -5.51 19.99 -12.85
N THR A 98 -6.22 18.86 -12.71
CA THR A 98 -5.76 17.75 -11.87
C THR A 98 -4.27 17.48 -12.14
N PRO A 99 -3.42 17.37 -11.10
CA PRO A 99 -1.98 17.10 -11.25
C PRO A 99 -1.71 15.68 -11.76
N SER A 100 -0.53 15.44 -12.33
CA SER A 100 -0.14 14.12 -12.86
C SER A 100 0.33 13.14 -11.79
N ASN A 101 0.71 11.92 -12.22
CA ASN A 101 1.37 10.90 -11.38
C ASN A 101 0.53 10.53 -10.15
N HIS A 102 -0.74 10.18 -10.35
CA HIS A 102 -1.63 9.76 -9.26
C HIS A 102 -1.06 8.54 -8.58
N ASP A 103 -1.02 8.57 -7.25
CA ASP A 103 -0.37 7.53 -6.46
C ASP A 103 -1.19 7.15 -5.21
N GLY A 104 -0.53 6.83 -4.10
CA GLY A 104 -1.08 6.49 -2.80
C GLY A 104 -2.38 7.21 -2.49
N THR A 105 -3.43 6.42 -2.26
CA THR A 105 -4.78 6.94 -2.07
C THR A 105 -5.49 6.23 -0.92
N ALA A 106 -6.20 7.00 -0.11
CA ALA A 106 -7.09 6.48 0.91
C ALA A 106 -8.46 7.16 0.87
N THR A 107 -9.50 6.40 1.22
CA THR A 107 -10.86 6.90 1.34
C THR A 107 -11.24 7.25 2.77
N PHE A 108 -12.13 8.23 2.90
CA PHE A 108 -12.65 8.75 4.15
C PHE A 108 -14.14 9.07 3.99
N GLU A 109 -14.86 8.99 5.11
CA GLU A 109 -16.25 9.42 5.16
C GLU A 109 -16.36 10.93 4.96
N GLY A 110 -17.20 11.34 4.01
CA GLY A 110 -17.44 12.74 3.67
C GLY A 110 -18.80 13.25 4.15
N PRO A 111 -19.01 14.58 4.10
CA PRO A 111 -20.28 15.18 4.47
C PRO A 111 -21.41 14.65 3.57
N ARG A 112 -22.61 14.48 4.16
CA ARG A 112 -23.82 14.02 3.44
C ARG A 112 -23.63 12.70 2.70
N GLY A 113 -22.73 11.84 3.20
CA GLY A 113 -22.46 10.51 2.64
C GLY A 113 -21.69 10.54 1.32
N ALA A 114 -20.93 11.62 1.06
CA ALA A 114 -19.88 11.63 0.04
C ALA A 114 -18.70 10.75 0.48
N THR A 115 -17.89 10.32 -0.47
CA THR A 115 -16.58 9.73 -0.20
C THR A 115 -15.52 10.79 -0.47
N LEU A 116 -14.64 11.03 0.50
CA LEU A 116 -13.43 11.83 0.31
C LEU A 116 -12.27 10.89 -0.01
N LEU A 117 -11.44 11.26 -0.97
CA LEU A 117 -10.19 10.56 -1.27
C LEU A 117 -9.05 11.55 -1.14
N VAL A 118 -7.99 11.20 -0.41
CA VAL A 118 -6.72 11.92 -0.51
C VAL A 118 -5.88 11.15 -1.51
N ASN A 119 -5.42 11.82 -2.56
CA ASN A 119 -4.67 11.24 -3.66
C ASN A 119 -3.31 11.92 -3.76
N ASN A 120 -2.25 11.13 -3.61
CA ASN A 120 -0.90 11.61 -3.80
C ASN A 120 -0.59 11.87 -5.28
N HIS A 121 0.38 12.75 -5.49
CA HIS A 121 0.95 13.04 -6.80
C HIS A 121 2.47 12.87 -6.74
N GLU A 122 2.95 11.76 -7.28
CA GLU A 122 4.35 11.32 -7.26
C GLU A 122 5.20 12.08 -8.28
N ILE A 123 5.27 13.40 -8.12
CA ILE A 123 5.97 14.27 -9.05
C ILE A 123 7.33 14.64 -8.45
N GLY A 124 8.39 14.03 -8.98
CA GLY A 124 9.77 14.31 -8.60
C GLY A 124 10.37 15.55 -9.25
N GLY A 125 11.48 16.03 -8.67
CA GLY A 125 12.30 17.10 -9.22
C GLY A 125 11.70 18.51 -9.14
N ALA A 126 12.40 19.46 -9.76
CA ALA A 126 12.06 20.87 -9.69
C ALA A 126 10.70 21.19 -10.36
N ARG A 127 9.86 21.95 -9.66
CA ARG A 127 8.52 22.40 -10.10
C ARG A 127 8.51 23.01 -11.49
N THR A 128 9.54 23.76 -11.86
CA THR A 128 9.63 24.43 -13.16
C THR A 128 9.68 23.46 -14.35
N LYS A 129 9.94 22.18 -14.10
CA LYS A 129 9.97 21.12 -15.12
C LYS A 129 8.67 20.31 -15.18
N ALA A 130 7.81 20.40 -14.17
CA ALA A 130 6.57 19.64 -14.10
C ALA A 130 5.48 20.28 -14.98
N LYS A 131 4.84 19.48 -15.83
CA LYS A 131 3.76 19.94 -16.73
C LYS A 131 2.44 20.18 -15.98
N TYR A 132 2.09 19.26 -15.07
CA TYR A 132 0.88 19.33 -14.25
C TYR A 132 1.24 19.15 -12.76
N PRO A 133 1.96 20.11 -12.15
CA PRO A 133 2.31 20.03 -10.73
C PRO A 133 1.09 20.26 -9.84
N VAL A 134 1.16 19.86 -8.58
CA VAL A 134 0.14 20.24 -7.58
C VAL A 134 0.14 21.78 -7.44
N PRO A 135 -1.01 22.48 -7.59
CA PRO A 135 -1.03 23.94 -7.51
C PRO A 135 -0.54 24.48 -6.17
N LEU A 136 0.16 25.63 -6.20
CA LEU A 136 0.62 26.30 -4.99
C LEU A 136 -0.54 27.06 -4.34
N ALA A 137 -1.32 26.37 -3.52
CA ALA A 137 -2.43 26.96 -2.79
C ALA A 137 -1.94 27.69 -1.52
N GLU A 138 -2.42 28.92 -1.31
CA GLU A 138 -1.98 29.77 -0.19
C GLU A 138 -2.12 29.06 1.18
N GLY A 139 -1.02 29.05 1.94
CA GLY A 139 -0.97 28.43 3.26
C GLY A 139 -0.83 26.90 3.26
N LEU A 140 -0.86 26.24 2.10
CA LEU A 140 -0.73 24.78 1.96
C LEU A 140 0.62 24.35 1.35
N VAL A 141 1.58 25.27 1.22
CA VAL A 141 2.86 25.03 0.55
C VAL A 141 3.97 24.74 1.56
N TYR A 142 4.63 23.59 1.44
CA TYR A 142 5.86 23.28 2.15
C TYR A 142 7.07 23.93 1.47
N ASP A 143 7.48 23.46 0.29
CA ASP A 143 8.55 24.03 -0.54
C ASP A 143 7.99 24.44 -1.92
N PRO A 144 7.94 25.73 -2.27
CA PRO A 144 7.42 26.16 -3.58
C PRO A 144 8.24 25.66 -4.77
N ALA A 145 9.46 25.14 -4.56
CA ALA A 145 10.29 24.57 -5.60
C ALA A 145 9.95 23.11 -5.94
N ALA A 146 9.18 22.41 -5.10
CA ALA A 146 8.74 21.04 -5.34
C ALA A 146 7.41 20.98 -6.11
N ALA A 147 7.25 19.93 -6.91
CA ALA A 147 6.11 19.75 -7.82
C ALA A 147 4.97 18.90 -7.23
N GLY A 148 5.30 18.03 -6.28
CA GLY A 148 4.39 17.06 -5.67
C GLY A 148 3.46 17.67 -4.62
N GLY A 149 2.73 16.79 -3.95
CA GLY A 149 1.68 17.09 -3.01
C GLY A 149 0.58 16.04 -3.04
N CYS A 150 -0.58 16.42 -2.51
CA CYS A 150 -1.78 15.62 -2.60
C CYS A 150 -2.97 16.52 -2.96
N THR A 151 -3.93 15.97 -3.68
CA THR A 151 -5.27 16.55 -3.77
C THR A 151 -6.25 15.79 -2.89
N VAL A 152 -7.36 16.43 -2.57
CA VAL A 152 -8.52 15.80 -1.97
C VAL A 152 -9.65 15.84 -2.98
N VAL A 153 -10.19 14.67 -3.30
CA VAL A 153 -11.29 14.45 -4.23
C VAL A 153 -12.55 14.13 -3.43
N GLU A 154 -13.63 14.89 -3.61
CA GLU A 154 -14.96 14.57 -3.07
C GLU A 154 -15.80 13.93 -4.17
N VAL A 155 -16.21 12.69 -3.94
CA VAL A 155 -17.19 12.00 -4.79
C VAL A 155 -18.54 11.97 -4.08
N ARG A 156 -19.51 12.71 -4.60
CA ARG A 156 -20.86 12.80 -4.06
C ARG A 156 -21.72 11.63 -4.53
N ARG A 157 -22.80 11.36 -3.79
CA ARG A 157 -23.75 10.27 -4.09
C ARG A 157 -24.46 10.41 -5.43
N ASP A 158 -24.64 11.63 -5.91
CA ASP A 158 -25.20 11.93 -7.23
C ASP A 158 -24.17 11.81 -8.36
N GLY A 159 -22.92 11.43 -8.04
CA GLY A 159 -21.83 11.25 -8.98
C GLY A 159 -21.00 12.52 -9.22
N GLN A 160 -21.37 13.67 -8.67
CA GLN A 160 -20.56 14.88 -8.81
C GLN A 160 -19.18 14.72 -8.16
N VAL A 161 -18.17 15.31 -8.79
CA VAL A 161 -16.78 15.29 -8.33
C VAL A 161 -16.33 16.73 -8.08
N ALA A 162 -15.66 16.95 -6.95
CA ALA A 162 -14.91 18.18 -6.68
C ALA A 162 -13.48 17.79 -6.26
N GLU A 163 -12.51 18.64 -6.55
CA GLU A 163 -11.11 18.39 -6.23
C GLU A 163 -10.42 19.68 -5.78
N TRP A 164 -9.60 19.59 -4.73
CA TRP A 164 -8.82 20.72 -4.22
C TRP A 164 -7.46 20.27 -3.68
N VAL A 165 -6.53 21.20 -3.52
CA VAL A 165 -5.21 20.92 -2.94
C VAL A 165 -5.34 20.54 -1.46
N GLY A 166 -4.80 19.38 -1.07
CA GLY A 166 -4.62 18.98 0.33
C GLY A 166 -3.34 19.55 0.92
N ILE A 167 -2.23 19.36 0.21
CA ILE A 167 -0.89 19.87 0.50
C ILE A 167 -0.14 20.04 -0.83
N ALA A 168 0.73 21.05 -0.92
CA ALA A 168 1.57 21.29 -2.09
C ALA A 168 3.02 21.55 -1.68
N GLY A 169 3.93 21.40 -2.65
CA GLY A 169 5.34 21.68 -2.42
C GLY A 169 6.04 20.64 -1.55
N THR A 170 5.51 19.43 -1.52
CA THR A 170 6.24 18.21 -1.14
C THR A 170 6.74 17.53 -2.41
N ALA A 171 7.63 16.55 -2.29
CA ALA A 171 8.32 15.95 -3.43
C ALA A 171 8.10 14.44 -3.48
N THR A 172 7.86 13.90 -4.68
CA THR A 172 7.73 12.46 -4.92
C THR A 172 6.79 11.80 -3.90
N ASN A 173 5.57 12.33 -3.79
CA ASN A 173 4.59 11.76 -2.87
C ASN A 173 4.13 10.41 -3.44
N CYS A 174 4.72 9.32 -2.97
CA CYS A 174 4.46 7.95 -3.43
C CYS A 174 3.20 7.40 -2.74
N ALA A 175 3.33 6.41 -1.85
CA ALA A 175 2.23 5.87 -1.07
C ALA A 175 1.97 6.66 0.24
N GLY A 176 1.52 5.96 1.28
CA GLY A 176 1.23 6.60 2.55
C GLY A 176 0.44 5.71 3.50
N GLY A 177 -0.37 6.36 4.33
CA GLY A 177 -1.09 5.68 5.40
C GLY A 177 -2.34 6.38 5.90
N ARG A 178 -3.47 5.68 5.92
CA ARG A 178 -4.65 6.15 6.67
C ARG A 178 -4.42 5.96 8.18
N THR A 179 -4.59 7.04 8.94
CA THR A 179 -4.50 6.99 10.40
C THR A 179 -5.80 6.49 11.04
N PRO A 180 -5.75 5.91 12.25
CA PRO A 180 -6.93 5.54 13.03
C PRO A 180 -7.85 6.71 13.43
N TRP A 181 -7.42 7.96 13.23
CA TRP A 181 -8.21 9.17 13.50
C TRP A 181 -8.62 9.90 12.21
N ASP A 182 -8.62 9.17 11.09
CA ASP A 182 -9.19 9.58 9.80
C ASP A 182 -8.48 10.79 9.18
N THR A 183 -7.14 10.75 9.20
CA THR A 183 -6.25 11.59 8.38
C THR A 183 -5.39 10.71 7.48
N TRP A 184 -4.80 11.32 6.45
CA TRP A 184 -3.81 10.69 5.57
C TRP A 184 -2.41 11.11 5.98
N LEU A 185 -1.48 10.16 5.96
CA LEU A 185 -0.05 10.41 6.04
C LEU A 185 0.52 10.22 4.64
N THR A 186 0.90 11.31 3.99
CA THR A 186 1.58 11.25 2.70
C THR A 186 3.08 11.13 2.92
N CYS A 187 3.73 10.27 2.13
CA CYS A 187 5.14 9.94 2.24
C CYS A 187 5.91 10.49 1.03
N GLU A 188 7.01 11.20 1.29
CA GLU A 188 7.95 11.59 0.24
C GLU A 188 8.98 10.47 0.01
N GLU A 189 9.02 9.91 -1.20
CA GLU A 189 9.92 8.86 -1.64
C GLU A 189 11.19 9.49 -2.25
N THR A 190 11.89 10.30 -1.43
CA THR A 190 13.13 10.96 -1.85
C THR A 190 14.04 11.22 -0.65
N GLU A 191 15.28 11.59 -0.95
CA GLU A 191 16.27 12.04 0.02
C GLU A 191 16.85 13.42 -0.32
N ASP A 192 16.17 14.18 -1.18
CA ASP A 192 16.66 15.48 -1.60
C ASP A 192 16.86 16.42 -0.40
N LYS A 193 18.00 17.14 -0.42
CA LYS A 193 18.33 18.16 0.57
C LYS A 193 18.15 19.55 -0.02
N ALA A 194 18.01 20.56 0.82
CA ALA A 194 18.04 21.94 0.38
C ALA A 194 19.30 22.22 -0.47
N GLY A 195 19.10 22.76 -1.67
CA GLY A 195 20.16 23.02 -2.64
C GLY A 195 20.46 21.85 -3.61
N ALA A 196 19.90 20.67 -3.40
CA ALA A 196 19.97 19.54 -4.33
C ALA A 196 18.72 19.50 -5.23
N ASN A 197 18.90 19.11 -6.50
CA ASN A 197 17.80 18.86 -7.46
C ASN A 197 16.76 20.00 -7.62
N GLY A 198 17.12 21.22 -7.22
CA GLY A 198 16.26 22.40 -7.29
C GLY A 198 15.45 22.69 -6.02
N MET A 199 15.59 21.88 -4.97
CA MET A 199 14.85 22.05 -3.72
C MET A 199 15.40 23.19 -2.87
N THR A 200 14.53 23.89 -2.14
CA THR A 200 14.89 24.94 -1.17
C THR A 200 14.80 24.48 0.28
N LYS A 201 14.17 23.34 0.52
CA LYS A 201 14.07 22.66 1.82
C LYS A 201 14.58 21.22 1.70
N ASP A 202 14.81 20.60 2.85
CA ASP A 202 15.06 19.16 2.90
C ASP A 202 13.74 18.41 2.69
N HIS A 203 13.80 17.30 1.96
CA HIS A 203 12.69 16.40 1.64
C HIS A 203 13.02 14.97 2.10
N GLY A 204 12.03 14.08 1.95
CA GLY A 204 12.07 12.70 2.42
C GLY A 204 11.37 12.52 3.75
N TYR A 205 10.28 13.28 3.98
CA TYR A 205 9.52 13.23 5.22
C TYR A 205 8.07 12.78 5.01
N VAL A 206 7.42 12.44 6.11
CA VAL A 206 5.97 12.19 6.15
C VAL A 206 5.23 13.47 6.56
N PHE A 207 4.08 13.74 5.93
CA PHE A 207 3.19 14.86 6.25
C PHE A 207 1.77 14.38 6.55
N GLU A 208 1.07 15.03 7.48
CA GLU A 208 -0.32 14.72 7.80
C GLU A 208 -1.29 15.64 7.03
N VAL A 209 -2.25 15.05 6.33
CA VAL A 209 -3.32 15.71 5.58
C VAL A 209 -4.67 15.29 6.15
N ASP A 210 -5.47 16.27 6.56
CA ASP A 210 -6.85 16.11 6.97
C ASP A 210 -7.79 16.31 5.76
N PRO A 211 -8.50 15.27 5.30
CA PRO A 211 -9.44 15.41 4.18
C PRO A 211 -10.72 16.17 4.56
N ALA A 212 -11.09 16.18 5.84
CA ALA A 212 -12.35 16.72 6.32
C ALA A 212 -12.25 18.19 6.76
N ASP A 213 -11.07 18.64 7.22
CA ASP A 213 -10.82 20.03 7.61
C ASP A 213 -9.64 20.65 6.85
N ARG A 214 -9.96 21.40 5.78
CA ARG A 214 -8.97 22.12 4.97
C ARG A 214 -8.09 23.09 5.79
N ARG A 215 -8.61 23.63 6.91
CA ARG A 215 -7.85 24.57 7.75
C ARG A 215 -6.76 23.85 8.54
N ALA A 216 -6.97 22.58 8.87
CA ALA A 216 -6.00 21.78 9.59
C ALA A 216 -4.72 21.56 8.76
N ASN A 217 -4.80 21.61 7.43
CA ASN A 217 -3.67 21.39 6.51
C ASN A 217 -2.78 22.62 6.32
N ARG A 218 -3.16 23.78 6.87
CA ARG A 218 -2.35 24.99 6.77
C ARG A 218 -1.03 24.86 7.50
N GLU A 219 -0.02 25.54 6.96
CA GLU A 219 1.37 25.51 7.42
C GLU A 219 1.90 24.08 7.51
N PRO A 220 2.07 23.38 6.37
CA PRO A 220 2.54 22.01 6.36
C PRO A 220 3.87 21.86 7.12
N LYS A 221 3.94 20.83 7.99
CA LYS A 221 5.13 20.52 8.79
C LYS A 221 5.50 19.05 8.62
N PRO A 222 6.77 18.74 8.31
CA PRO A 222 7.22 17.36 8.23
C PRO A 222 7.21 16.72 9.62
N ILE A 223 6.84 15.45 9.69
CA ILE A 223 6.89 14.64 10.92
C ILE A 223 8.30 14.04 11.01
N LYS A 224 9.28 14.90 11.34
CA LYS A 224 10.71 14.51 11.42
C LYS A 224 10.99 13.40 12.43
N ALA A 225 10.12 13.21 13.41
CA ALA A 225 10.18 12.11 14.36
C ALA A 225 10.19 10.73 13.67
N PHE A 226 9.60 10.61 12.48
CA PHE A 226 9.58 9.38 11.68
C PHE A 226 10.86 9.16 10.86
N GLY A 227 11.78 10.14 10.85
CA GLY A 227 13.03 10.09 10.11
C GLY A 227 12.91 10.60 8.68
N ARG A 228 14.06 10.70 8.01
CA ARG A 228 14.23 11.21 6.65
C ARG A 228 14.86 10.17 5.74
N TYR A 229 14.10 9.62 4.82
CA TYR A 229 14.53 8.63 3.82
C TYR A 229 13.47 8.56 2.72
N ALA A 230 13.65 7.72 1.71
CA ALA A 230 12.65 7.47 0.69
C ALA A 230 11.49 6.68 1.31
N HIS A 231 10.51 7.36 1.90
CA HIS A 231 9.38 6.72 2.55
C HIS A 231 8.39 6.25 1.49
N GLU A 232 8.05 4.97 1.52
CA GLU A 232 6.92 4.50 0.72
C GLU A 232 5.61 4.68 1.49
N ALA A 233 5.41 3.86 2.52
CA ALA A 233 4.15 3.73 3.22
C ALA A 233 4.36 3.79 4.73
N VAL A 234 3.28 4.13 5.42
CA VAL A 234 3.26 4.19 6.88
C VAL A 234 1.95 3.65 7.41
N VAL A 235 1.99 2.85 8.46
CA VAL A 235 0.77 2.44 9.17
C VAL A 235 0.92 2.61 10.66
N ILE A 236 -0.19 2.91 11.34
CA ILE A 236 -0.23 3.13 12.79
C ILE A 236 -0.92 1.95 13.47
N ASP A 237 -0.26 1.32 14.45
CA ASP A 237 -0.89 0.37 15.37
C ASP A 237 -1.91 1.13 16.24
N PRO A 238 -3.22 0.93 16.08
CA PRO A 238 -4.25 1.67 16.82
C PRO A 238 -4.28 1.31 18.32
N LYS A 239 -3.64 0.22 18.74
CA LYS A 239 -3.59 -0.23 20.14
C LYS A 239 -2.35 0.27 20.86
N ARG A 240 -1.18 0.21 20.22
CA ARG A 240 0.11 0.59 20.83
C ARG A 240 0.59 1.98 20.43
N GLY A 241 0.08 2.51 19.34
CA GLY A 241 0.49 3.80 18.79
C GLY A 241 1.86 3.78 18.10
N HIS A 242 2.43 2.62 17.81
CA HIS A 242 3.63 2.52 16.98
C HIS A 242 3.31 2.87 15.54
N ALA A 243 4.23 3.52 14.84
CA ALA A 243 4.21 3.62 13.38
C ALA A 243 5.17 2.56 12.80
N TYR A 244 4.77 1.92 11.71
CA TYR A 244 5.62 1.06 10.90
C TYR A 244 5.79 1.72 9.54
N LEU A 245 7.01 1.77 9.02
CA LEU A 245 7.34 2.51 7.80
C LEU A 245 8.24 1.69 6.90
N THR A 246 8.01 1.76 5.60
CA THR A 246 8.85 1.14 4.57
C THR A 246 9.75 2.18 3.91
N GLU A 247 10.94 1.76 3.51
CA GLU A 247 11.85 2.56 2.68
C GLU A 247 12.08 1.85 1.35
N ASP A 248 11.57 2.44 0.27
CA ASP A 248 11.95 2.01 -1.07
C ASP A 248 13.32 2.60 -1.41
N ALA A 249 14.32 1.73 -1.41
CA ALA A 249 15.66 2.15 -1.75
C ALA A 249 16.48 1.01 -2.34
N SER A 250 17.36 1.42 -3.25
CA SER A 250 18.38 0.57 -3.86
C SER A 250 19.78 1.03 -3.42
N GLY A 251 20.63 0.08 -2.99
CA GLY A 251 22.06 0.29 -2.68
C GLY A 251 22.39 1.07 -1.38
N PRO A 252 22.52 0.38 -0.22
CA PRO A 252 22.06 -0.98 0.02
C PRO A 252 20.53 -1.08 -0.05
N ASN A 253 19.99 -2.29 -0.08
CA ASN A 253 18.55 -2.53 0.00
C ASN A 253 17.91 -1.78 1.19
N GLY A 254 16.66 -1.37 0.99
CA GLY A 254 15.83 -0.63 1.96
C GLY A 254 15.58 -1.39 3.27
N LEU A 255 14.95 -0.68 4.20
CA LEU A 255 14.70 -1.17 5.56
C LEU A 255 13.22 -1.00 5.95
N LEU A 256 12.76 -1.91 6.82
CA LEU A 256 11.50 -1.77 7.52
C LEU A 256 11.75 -1.12 8.88
N TYR A 257 11.02 -0.05 9.19
CA TYR A 257 11.18 0.72 10.41
C TYR A 257 9.99 0.60 11.37
N ARG A 258 10.26 0.85 12.65
CA ARG A 258 9.26 1.10 13.70
C ARG A 258 9.60 2.39 14.42
N TRP A 259 8.64 3.29 14.49
CA TRP A 259 8.66 4.41 15.43
C TRP A 259 7.80 4.12 16.66
N THR A 260 8.38 4.33 17.84
CA THR A 260 7.70 4.24 19.14
C THR A 260 7.45 5.63 19.70
N PRO A 261 6.19 5.99 20.04
CA PRO A 261 5.87 7.32 20.55
C PRO A 261 6.52 7.58 21.92
N PRO A 262 6.85 8.85 22.24
CA PRO A 262 7.33 9.19 23.57
C PRO A 262 6.23 8.96 24.62
N LYS A 263 6.65 8.69 25.86
CA LYS A 263 5.73 8.43 26.96
C LYS A 263 4.75 9.60 27.15
N GLY A 264 3.45 9.28 27.17
CA GLY A 264 2.38 10.27 27.38
C GLY A 264 1.93 10.98 26.10
N PHE A 265 2.48 10.64 24.94
CA PHE A 265 1.93 11.12 23.67
C PHE A 265 0.55 10.49 23.41
N HIS A 266 -0.39 11.33 23.00
CA HIS A 266 -1.73 10.92 22.61
C HIS A 266 -1.93 11.25 21.14
N HIS A 267 -2.15 10.20 20.35
CA HIS A 267 -2.49 10.29 18.94
C HIS A 267 -3.80 11.05 18.70
N GLY A 268 -3.95 11.59 17.51
CA GLY A 268 -5.13 12.32 17.06
C GLY A 268 -4.82 13.30 15.94
N ARG A 269 -5.87 13.85 15.35
CA ARG A 269 -5.78 14.79 14.21
C ARG A 269 -4.80 15.93 14.50
N GLY A 270 -3.78 16.05 13.66
CA GLY A 270 -2.79 17.12 13.73
C GLY A 270 -1.87 17.05 14.95
N LYS A 271 -1.82 15.94 15.69
CA LYS A 271 -0.94 15.76 16.86
C LYS A 271 0.48 15.36 16.47
N LEU A 272 0.64 14.59 15.39
CA LEU A 272 1.97 14.14 14.94
C LEU A 272 2.86 15.33 14.56
N ARG A 273 2.31 16.33 13.86
CA ARG A 273 3.03 17.58 13.52
C ARG A 273 3.41 18.47 14.71
N THR A 274 3.01 18.12 15.94
CA THR A 274 3.42 18.83 17.17
C THR A 274 4.58 18.16 17.89
N LEU A 275 5.01 16.99 17.42
CA LEU A 275 6.19 16.31 17.95
C LEU A 275 7.43 17.17 17.74
N ALA A 276 8.36 17.11 18.70
CA ALA A 276 9.72 17.57 18.44
C ALA A 276 10.40 16.64 17.41
N ASP A 277 11.37 17.16 16.68
CA ASP A 277 12.05 16.44 15.59
C ASP A 277 12.64 15.10 16.02
N ASP A 278 13.11 14.99 17.26
CA ASP A 278 13.74 13.81 17.85
C ASP A 278 12.79 12.98 18.74
N ALA A 279 11.50 13.32 18.80
CA ALA A 279 10.56 12.68 19.71
C ALA A 279 10.37 11.18 19.40
N GLY A 280 10.26 10.38 20.46
CA GLY A 280 10.11 8.93 20.34
C GLY A 280 11.39 8.23 19.89
N VAL A 281 11.29 6.95 19.53
CA VAL A 281 12.43 6.11 19.12
C VAL A 281 12.14 5.51 17.76
N LEU A 282 13.02 5.76 16.79
CA LEU A 282 12.99 5.12 15.46
C LEU A 282 13.98 3.96 15.45
N GLN A 283 13.55 2.80 14.94
CA GLN A 283 14.34 1.58 14.92
C GLN A 283 14.16 0.84 13.60
N ALA A 284 15.22 0.18 13.12
CA ALA A 284 15.20 -0.70 11.95
C ALA A 284 14.99 -2.17 12.35
N THR A 285 14.38 -2.94 11.45
CA THR A 285 14.03 -4.34 11.68
C THR A 285 15.25 -5.26 11.70
N ARG A 286 15.22 -6.27 12.57
CA ARG A 286 16.18 -7.37 12.61
C ARG A 286 15.45 -8.71 12.77
N CYS A 287 15.60 -9.59 11.79
CA CYS A 287 14.87 -10.84 11.68
C CYS A 287 15.74 -12.06 12.02
N PHE A 288 15.11 -13.10 12.54
CA PHE A 288 15.72 -14.39 12.85
C PHE A 288 14.87 -15.55 12.34
N ASP A 289 15.52 -16.59 11.84
CA ASP A 289 14.85 -17.84 11.47
C ASP A 289 14.41 -18.65 12.70
N SER A 290 13.73 -19.78 12.47
CA SER A 290 13.24 -20.66 13.54
C SER A 290 14.36 -21.28 14.40
N GLY A 291 15.61 -21.29 13.91
CA GLY A 291 16.80 -21.70 14.65
C GLY A 291 17.48 -20.57 15.42
N GLY A 292 16.94 -19.35 15.37
CA GLY A 292 17.53 -18.16 15.99
C GLY A 292 18.71 -17.58 15.23
N ARG A 293 18.92 -17.99 13.97
CA ARG A 293 19.98 -17.43 13.12
C ARG A 293 19.48 -16.15 12.48
N PHE A 294 20.34 -15.15 12.44
CA PHE A 294 20.04 -13.87 11.81
C PHE A 294 19.75 -14.03 10.32
N VAL A 295 18.75 -13.29 9.85
CA VAL A 295 18.34 -13.19 8.44
C VAL A 295 18.71 -11.79 7.95
N ASP A 296 19.72 -11.69 7.10
CA ASP A 296 20.22 -10.43 6.54
C ASP A 296 19.31 -9.85 5.45
N ASP A 297 18.56 -10.69 4.72
CA ASP A 297 17.67 -10.24 3.66
C ASP A 297 16.38 -11.07 3.59
N LEU A 298 15.22 -10.42 3.43
CA LEU A 298 13.91 -11.09 3.39
C LEU A 298 13.75 -12.01 2.17
N SER A 299 14.43 -11.73 1.06
CA SER A 299 14.36 -12.55 -0.16
C SER A 299 14.75 -14.01 0.07
N ARG A 300 15.50 -14.31 1.14
CA ARG A 300 15.84 -15.69 1.54
C ARG A 300 14.64 -16.59 1.78
N ALA A 301 13.45 -16.04 2.03
CA ALA A 301 12.23 -16.83 2.13
C ALA A 301 11.68 -17.20 0.76
N THR A 302 11.62 -18.50 0.49
CA THR A 302 11.16 -19.04 -0.81
C THR A 302 9.87 -19.84 -0.69
N GLN A 303 9.24 -19.84 0.49
CA GLN A 303 8.04 -20.61 0.76
C GLN A 303 7.01 -19.77 1.54
N ILE A 304 5.80 -19.67 1.00
CA ILE A 304 4.65 -19.07 1.70
C ILE A 304 4.47 -19.78 3.06
N GLY A 305 4.21 -19.00 4.10
CA GLY A 305 4.13 -19.48 5.48
C GLY A 305 5.47 -19.47 6.22
N THR A 306 6.59 -19.11 5.58
CA THR A 306 7.86 -18.85 6.29
C THR A 306 7.65 -17.80 7.37
N VAL A 307 8.14 -18.06 8.59
CA VAL A 307 8.02 -17.15 9.74
C VAL A 307 9.40 -16.77 10.26
N TYR A 308 9.62 -15.47 10.43
CA TYR A 308 10.78 -14.91 11.11
C TYR A 308 10.39 -14.26 12.44
N GLY A 309 11.23 -14.40 13.46
CA GLY A 309 11.15 -13.62 14.70
C GLY A 309 11.75 -12.22 14.48
N VAL A 310 11.20 -11.20 15.16
CA VAL A 310 11.55 -9.79 14.92
C VAL A 310 12.05 -9.08 16.18
N ASP A 311 13.25 -8.54 16.08
CA ASP A 311 13.85 -7.52 16.93
C ASP A 311 14.01 -6.19 16.19
N TRP A 312 14.45 -5.18 16.93
CA TRP A 312 14.55 -3.80 16.48
C TRP A 312 15.89 -3.21 16.93
N VAL A 313 16.54 -2.46 16.04
CA VAL A 313 17.84 -1.79 16.28
C VAL A 313 17.65 -0.29 16.16
N ASP A 314 18.13 0.47 17.14
CA ASP A 314 17.96 1.93 17.16
C ASP A 314 18.64 2.58 15.95
N VAL A 315 17.94 3.51 15.30
CA VAL A 315 18.49 4.35 14.23
C VAL A 315 19.35 5.44 14.85
N PRO A 316 20.67 5.51 14.55
CA PRO A 316 21.57 6.49 15.17
C PRO A 316 21.22 7.94 14.84
N ASP A 317 21.02 8.27 13.56
CA ASP A 317 20.62 9.59 13.07
C ASP A 317 19.42 9.47 12.12
N ARG A 318 18.20 9.64 12.67
CA ARG A 318 16.97 9.53 11.88
C ARG A 318 16.82 10.62 10.82
N ASP A 319 17.48 11.76 11.00
CA ASP A 319 17.35 12.95 10.13
C ASP A 319 18.32 12.87 8.94
N ALA A 320 19.17 11.82 8.90
CA ALA A 320 20.14 11.56 7.84
C ALA A 320 20.97 12.81 7.48
N ARG A 321 21.44 13.54 8.50
CA ARG A 321 22.11 14.84 8.36
C ARG A 321 23.35 14.72 7.48
N THR A 322 24.06 13.60 7.63
CA THR A 322 25.26 13.29 6.85
C THR A 322 25.11 12.04 6.01
N VAL A 323 24.52 10.97 6.55
CA VAL A 323 24.43 9.64 5.93
C VAL A 323 22.97 9.18 5.92
N SER A 324 22.48 8.71 4.75
CA SER A 324 21.15 8.09 4.62
C SER A 324 20.92 7.03 5.69
N VAL A 325 19.71 6.94 6.25
CA VAL A 325 19.41 6.07 7.40
C VAL A 325 19.87 4.63 7.16
N ARG A 326 19.51 4.03 6.01
CA ARG A 326 19.90 2.64 5.68
C ARG A 326 21.41 2.36 5.61
N LYS A 327 22.22 3.41 5.43
CA LYS A 327 23.69 3.34 5.29
C LYS A 327 24.42 3.51 6.62
N GLN A 328 23.70 3.74 7.72
CA GLN A 328 24.30 3.92 9.05
C GLN A 328 24.61 2.59 9.76
N PHE A 329 24.09 1.48 9.23
CA PHE A 329 24.24 0.15 9.80
C PHE A 329 25.33 -0.66 9.08
N ALA A 330 26.15 -1.35 9.86
CA ALA A 330 27.11 -2.32 9.36
C ALA A 330 26.42 -3.63 8.92
N ASP A 331 27.15 -4.45 8.16
CA ASP A 331 26.69 -5.77 7.76
C ASP A 331 26.39 -6.64 8.99
N GLY A 332 25.22 -7.28 9.01
CA GLY A 332 24.80 -8.15 10.11
C GLY A 332 23.99 -7.47 11.22
N GLU A 333 23.81 -6.15 11.18
CA GLU A 333 23.06 -5.42 12.20
C GLU A 333 21.55 -5.41 11.95
N VAL A 334 21.12 -5.27 10.71
CA VAL A 334 19.71 -5.09 10.31
C VAL A 334 19.33 -5.99 9.14
N THR A 335 18.07 -6.39 9.09
CA THR A 335 17.51 -7.14 7.96
C THR A 335 17.06 -6.18 6.87
N ARG A 336 17.46 -6.47 5.65
CA ARG A 336 17.14 -5.69 4.47
C ARG A 336 16.08 -6.38 3.63
N ALA A 337 15.47 -5.63 2.74
CA ALA A 337 14.71 -6.16 1.62
C ALA A 337 14.76 -5.12 0.51
N ARG A 338 14.79 -5.58 -0.73
CA ARG A 338 14.71 -4.67 -1.85
C ARG A 338 13.26 -4.22 -2.03
N LYS A 339 13.08 -2.95 -2.43
CA LYS A 339 11.79 -2.43 -2.85
C LYS A 339 10.70 -2.66 -1.80
N LEU A 340 10.94 -2.15 -0.60
CA LEU A 340 9.93 -2.21 0.46
C LEU A 340 8.93 -1.09 0.20
N GLU A 341 7.75 -1.48 -0.28
CA GLU A 341 6.77 -0.55 -0.82
C GLU A 341 5.50 -0.52 0.04
N GLY A 342 4.33 -0.73 -0.55
CA GLY A 342 3.02 -0.60 0.09
C GLY A 342 2.86 -1.30 1.44
N MET A 343 2.08 -0.68 2.33
CA MET A 343 1.71 -1.24 3.63
C MET A 343 0.22 -1.10 3.91
N TRP A 344 -0.34 -2.03 4.68
CA TRP A 344 -1.72 -1.92 5.16
C TRP A 344 -1.90 -2.52 6.55
N TRP A 345 -2.58 -1.79 7.45
CA TRP A 345 -2.92 -2.30 8.77
C TRP A 345 -4.27 -3.02 8.76
N ALA A 346 -4.26 -4.31 9.08
CA ALA A 346 -5.47 -5.10 9.34
C ALA A 346 -5.13 -6.33 10.19
N ASP A 347 -6.16 -7.06 10.63
CA ASP A 347 -6.00 -8.35 11.32
C ASP A 347 -5.11 -8.31 12.57
N GLY A 348 -4.96 -7.12 13.15
CA GLY A 348 -4.13 -6.87 14.33
C GLY A 348 -2.63 -6.73 14.05
N GLY A 349 -2.22 -6.64 12.79
CA GLY A 349 -0.84 -6.46 12.35
C GLY A 349 -0.74 -5.61 11.08
N THR A 350 0.42 -5.68 10.42
CA THR A 350 0.69 -4.95 9.17
C THR A 350 1.06 -5.89 8.05
N TYR A 351 0.45 -5.69 6.89
CA TYR A 351 0.92 -6.21 5.62
C TYR A 351 2.00 -5.28 5.07
N ILE A 352 3.04 -5.85 4.47
CA ILE A 352 4.23 -5.15 3.97
C ILE A 352 4.61 -5.79 2.63
N VAL A 353 4.82 -4.97 1.62
CA VAL A 353 5.25 -5.42 0.30
C VAL A 353 6.77 -5.36 0.16
N SER A 354 7.33 -6.36 -0.51
CA SER A 354 8.67 -6.31 -1.12
C SER A 354 8.51 -6.71 -2.58
N SER A 355 8.66 -5.73 -3.47
CA SER A 355 8.13 -5.79 -4.84
C SER A 355 8.92 -6.75 -5.70
N PHE A 356 10.23 -6.74 -5.57
CA PHE A 356 11.07 -7.71 -6.26
C PHE A 356 12.46 -7.82 -5.63
N ALA A 357 13.17 -8.87 -6.02
CA ALA A 357 14.57 -9.07 -5.75
C ALA A 357 15.30 -9.58 -7.00
N ARG A 358 16.50 -9.04 -7.28
CA ARG A 358 17.36 -9.42 -8.41
C ARG A 358 18.73 -9.87 -7.90
N GLU A 359 19.76 -9.80 -8.76
CA GLU A 359 21.10 -10.34 -8.52
C GLU A 359 21.82 -9.74 -7.30
N GLU A 360 21.45 -8.54 -6.85
CA GLU A 360 21.95 -7.96 -5.61
C GLU A 360 21.41 -8.59 -4.33
N SER A 361 20.37 -9.43 -4.44
CA SER A 361 19.70 -10.05 -3.31
C SER A 361 20.01 -11.57 -3.28
N PRO A 362 20.00 -12.22 -2.11
CA PRO A 362 20.33 -13.65 -2.01
C PRO A 362 19.47 -14.60 -2.86
N VAL A 363 18.20 -14.26 -3.10
CA VAL A 363 17.28 -15.04 -3.94
C VAL A 363 16.42 -14.09 -4.76
N GLN A 364 16.15 -14.44 -6.02
CA GLN A 364 15.30 -13.64 -6.89
C GLN A 364 13.82 -13.99 -6.70
N HIS A 365 12.96 -12.98 -6.79
CA HIS A 365 11.51 -13.11 -6.84
C HIS A 365 10.91 -11.87 -7.48
N ASP A 366 9.65 -11.97 -7.87
CA ASP A 366 8.85 -10.87 -8.43
C ASP A 366 7.73 -10.42 -7.53
N GLY A 367 7.78 -10.80 -6.27
CA GLY A 367 6.90 -10.20 -5.28
C GLY A 367 6.85 -11.01 -4.00
N GLN A 368 6.85 -10.30 -2.88
CA GLN A 368 6.55 -10.84 -1.58
C GLN A 368 5.58 -9.92 -0.85
N VAL A 369 4.57 -10.52 -0.21
CA VAL A 369 3.78 -9.80 0.79
C VAL A 369 3.95 -10.48 2.13
N TRP A 370 4.39 -9.72 3.11
CA TRP A 370 4.66 -10.15 4.47
C TRP A 370 3.59 -9.67 5.42
N PHE A 371 3.35 -10.40 6.51
CA PHE A 371 2.49 -9.97 7.61
C PHE A 371 3.27 -9.94 8.92
N TYR A 372 3.39 -8.77 9.54
CA TYR A 372 3.99 -8.58 10.85
C TYR A 372 2.93 -8.55 11.95
N ASP A 373 3.01 -9.49 12.89
CA ASP A 373 2.20 -9.53 14.12
C ASP A 373 3.00 -8.91 15.28
N PRO A 374 2.66 -7.70 15.76
CA PRO A 374 3.38 -7.05 16.86
C PRO A 374 3.15 -7.70 18.23
N LYS A 375 2.10 -8.51 18.41
CA LYS A 375 1.89 -9.27 19.65
C LYS A 375 2.83 -10.47 19.72
N ARG A 376 3.03 -11.16 18.60
CA ARG A 376 3.92 -12.32 18.51
C ARG A 376 5.36 -11.95 18.16
N ARG A 377 5.59 -10.74 17.65
CA ARG A 377 6.86 -10.27 17.11
C ARG A 377 7.37 -11.19 16.00
N THR A 378 6.49 -11.49 15.05
CA THR A 378 6.76 -12.41 13.95
C THR A 378 6.38 -11.79 12.62
N LEU A 379 7.22 -12.00 11.60
CA LEU A 379 6.99 -11.63 10.20
C LEU A 379 6.72 -12.92 9.41
N THR A 380 5.56 -13.04 8.77
CA THR A 380 5.13 -14.25 8.03
C THR A 380 4.97 -13.95 6.55
N LEU A 381 5.58 -14.74 5.66
CA LEU A 381 5.39 -14.60 4.22
C LEU A 381 3.98 -15.09 3.83
N LYS A 382 3.19 -14.24 3.20
CA LYS A 382 1.78 -14.50 2.83
C LYS A 382 1.57 -14.69 1.34
N VAL A 383 2.30 -13.96 0.52
CA VAL A 383 2.25 -14.04 -0.94
C VAL A 383 3.69 -14.11 -1.44
N LEU A 384 3.94 -14.96 -2.43
CA LEU A 384 5.22 -15.08 -3.12
C LEU A 384 4.95 -15.21 -4.62
N LEU A 385 5.51 -14.30 -5.41
CA LEU A 385 5.48 -14.35 -6.87
C LEU A 385 6.87 -14.79 -7.35
N GLY A 386 6.91 -15.89 -8.11
CA GLY A 386 8.12 -16.35 -8.76
C GLY A 386 8.49 -15.41 -9.92
N VAL A 387 9.73 -15.50 -10.40
CA VAL A 387 10.20 -14.64 -11.50
C VAL A 387 9.34 -14.83 -12.75
N ASN A 388 8.75 -13.74 -13.24
CA ASN A 388 8.01 -13.65 -14.48
C ASN A 388 9.00 -13.68 -15.66
N ALA A 389 8.96 -14.77 -16.42
CA ALA A 389 9.88 -14.98 -17.52
C ALA A 389 9.54 -14.13 -18.76
N ASP A 390 8.29 -13.66 -18.89
CA ASP A 390 7.84 -12.89 -20.06
C ASP A 390 6.74 -11.87 -19.66
N PRO A 391 7.13 -10.72 -19.09
CA PRO A 391 6.18 -9.67 -18.68
C PRO A 391 5.36 -9.05 -19.83
N SER A 392 5.71 -9.33 -21.08
CA SER A 392 4.94 -8.88 -22.24
C SER A 392 3.69 -9.73 -22.51
N LYS A 393 3.54 -10.87 -21.81
CA LYS A 393 2.42 -11.79 -21.94
C LYS A 393 1.60 -11.80 -20.65
N ASP A 394 0.29 -11.74 -20.84
CA ASP A 394 -0.66 -11.84 -19.74
C ASP A 394 -0.62 -13.24 -19.11
N GLY A 395 -0.68 -13.32 -17.78
CA GLY A 395 -0.81 -14.57 -17.03
C GLY A 395 0.04 -14.67 -15.75
N ALA A 396 1.15 -13.94 -15.67
CA ALA A 396 1.97 -13.85 -14.46
C ALA A 396 1.95 -12.41 -13.91
N PHE A 397 1.92 -12.29 -12.59
CA PHE A 397 2.00 -11.00 -11.90
C PHE A 397 3.43 -10.79 -11.39
N ASP A 398 3.94 -9.57 -11.44
CA ASP A 398 5.23 -9.15 -10.91
C ASP A 398 5.20 -7.74 -10.33
N GLY A 399 6.14 -7.38 -9.45
CA GLY A 399 6.20 -6.03 -8.88
C GLY A 399 4.92 -5.62 -8.12
N PRO A 400 4.43 -6.39 -7.13
CA PRO A 400 3.39 -5.87 -6.25
C PRO A 400 3.92 -4.62 -5.56
N ASP A 401 3.07 -3.61 -5.44
CA ASP A 401 3.37 -2.36 -4.73
C ASP A 401 2.21 -2.03 -3.78
N ASN A 402 1.29 -1.17 -4.23
CA ASN A 402 0.28 -0.57 -3.40
C ASN A 402 -0.75 -1.64 -3.03
N ILE A 403 -1.13 -1.74 -1.75
CA ILE A 403 -2.05 -2.78 -1.27
C ILE A 403 -3.21 -2.23 -0.45
N THR A 404 -4.33 -2.95 -0.49
CA THR A 404 -5.45 -2.77 0.44
C THR A 404 -6.01 -4.11 0.89
N VAL A 405 -6.43 -4.18 2.16
CA VAL A 405 -7.16 -5.35 2.66
C VAL A 405 -8.61 -5.26 2.22
N SER A 406 -9.09 -6.30 1.55
CA SER A 406 -10.45 -6.33 1.03
C SER A 406 -11.47 -6.48 2.17
N PRO A 407 -12.58 -5.72 2.16
CA PRO A 407 -13.74 -5.99 3.02
C PRO A 407 -14.31 -7.40 2.85
N TYR A 408 -13.97 -8.04 1.72
CA TYR A 408 -14.39 -9.39 1.35
C TYR A 408 -13.34 -10.45 1.72
N GLY A 409 -12.26 -10.09 2.41
CA GLY A 409 -11.16 -10.98 2.79
C GLY A 409 -10.06 -11.07 1.74
N GLY A 410 -8.83 -11.34 2.20
CA GLY A 410 -7.63 -11.28 1.38
C GLY A 410 -7.16 -9.85 1.08
N LEU A 411 -6.22 -9.75 0.15
CA LEU A 411 -5.62 -8.50 -0.32
C LEU A 411 -6.09 -8.19 -1.73
N VAL A 412 -6.13 -6.90 -2.05
CA VAL A 412 -6.05 -6.40 -3.42
C VAL A 412 -4.72 -5.67 -3.54
N ILE A 413 -3.99 -5.97 -4.61
CA ILE A 413 -2.62 -5.58 -4.86
C ILE A 413 -2.59 -4.87 -6.22
N ALA A 414 -1.93 -3.73 -6.25
CA ALA A 414 -1.62 -2.98 -7.44
C ALA A 414 -0.22 -3.37 -7.94
N GLU A 415 -0.10 -3.50 -9.24
CA GLU A 415 1.13 -3.90 -9.92
C GLU A 415 1.88 -2.66 -10.42
N ASP A 416 3.15 -2.54 -10.00
CA ASP A 416 4.21 -1.72 -10.60
C ASP A 416 5.29 -2.68 -11.16
N GLY A 417 4.83 -3.46 -12.12
CA GLY A 417 5.57 -4.56 -12.72
C GLY A 417 6.32 -4.16 -13.99
N ASN A 418 6.80 -5.16 -14.72
CA ASN A 418 7.23 -4.95 -16.11
C ASN A 418 6.08 -5.30 -17.06
N GLY A 419 5.96 -4.58 -18.18
CA GLY A 419 5.04 -4.94 -19.25
C GLY A 419 3.57 -4.72 -18.88
N ILE A 420 2.76 -5.79 -18.88
CA ILE A 420 1.31 -5.69 -18.66
C ILE A 420 1.02 -5.53 -17.17
N GLN A 421 0.19 -4.54 -16.84
CA GLN A 421 -0.12 -4.17 -15.45
C GLN A 421 -1.52 -4.59 -15.03
N HIS A 422 -1.66 -5.03 -13.78
CA HIS A 422 -2.90 -5.54 -13.21
C HIS A 422 -3.26 -4.92 -11.85
N LEU A 423 -4.55 -4.97 -11.55
CA LEU A 423 -4.99 -5.16 -10.19
C LEU A 423 -5.24 -6.65 -10.02
N PHE A 424 -4.71 -7.24 -8.95
CA PHE A 424 -4.95 -8.64 -8.63
C PHE A 424 -5.24 -8.81 -7.15
N GLY A 425 -5.93 -9.89 -6.81
CA GLY A 425 -6.21 -10.25 -5.43
C GLY A 425 -5.33 -11.40 -4.98
N ALA A 426 -5.12 -11.47 -3.67
CA ALA A 426 -4.49 -12.63 -3.03
C ALA A 426 -5.37 -13.11 -1.87
N THR A 427 -5.65 -14.42 -1.86
CA THR A 427 -6.37 -15.09 -0.76
C THR A 427 -5.47 -15.25 0.48
N ASP A 428 -6.05 -15.65 1.61
CA ASP A 428 -5.30 -15.90 2.85
C ASP A 428 -4.21 -16.99 2.73
N SER A 429 -4.36 -17.90 1.76
CA SER A 429 -3.38 -18.94 1.43
C SER A 429 -2.31 -18.49 0.44
N GLY A 430 -2.38 -17.25 -0.05
CA GLY A 430 -1.45 -16.68 -1.02
C GLY A 430 -1.79 -16.98 -2.49
N ARG A 431 -2.89 -17.69 -2.78
CA ARG A 431 -3.35 -17.87 -4.17
C ARG A 431 -3.79 -16.53 -4.76
N THR A 432 -3.27 -16.20 -5.93
CA THR A 432 -3.57 -14.96 -6.65
C THR A 432 -4.68 -15.14 -7.71
N TYR A 433 -5.33 -14.04 -8.09
CA TYR A 433 -6.34 -14.01 -9.16
C TYR A 433 -6.47 -12.58 -9.74
N PRO A 434 -6.76 -12.42 -11.04
CA PRO A 434 -6.89 -11.10 -11.65
C PRO A 434 -8.16 -10.38 -11.21
N ILE A 435 -8.10 -9.05 -11.16
CA ILE A 435 -9.25 -8.15 -10.89
C ILE A 435 -9.40 -7.13 -12.01
N ALA A 436 -8.30 -6.60 -12.56
CA ALA A 436 -8.31 -5.70 -13.70
C ALA A 436 -6.98 -5.78 -14.46
N ARG A 437 -6.98 -5.42 -15.74
CA ARG A 437 -5.77 -5.23 -16.56
C ARG A 437 -5.82 -3.85 -17.20
N ASN A 438 -4.70 -3.14 -17.14
CA ASN A 438 -4.55 -1.83 -17.78
C ASN A 438 -4.49 -2.01 -19.30
N GLU A 439 -5.40 -1.37 -20.02
CA GLU A 439 -5.45 -1.40 -21.49
C GLU A 439 -4.96 -0.09 -22.12
N LEU A 440 -4.64 0.91 -21.30
CA LEU A 440 -4.18 2.20 -21.78
C LEU A 440 -2.72 2.13 -22.23
N ASN A 441 -2.52 1.84 -23.51
CA ASN A 441 -1.20 1.91 -24.13
C ASN A 441 -0.74 3.38 -24.21
N ILE A 442 0.29 3.72 -23.45
CA ILE A 442 0.94 5.05 -23.43
C ILE A 442 2.18 5.11 -24.34
N GLY A 443 2.60 3.96 -24.89
CA GLY A 443 3.70 3.83 -25.84
C GLY A 443 3.23 3.89 -27.29
N THR A 444 3.71 2.96 -28.11
CA THR A 444 3.31 2.82 -29.52
C THR A 444 2.62 1.49 -29.77
N GLU A 445 2.02 1.31 -30.94
CA GLU A 445 1.42 0.01 -31.31
C GLU A 445 2.48 -1.10 -31.45
N GLN A 446 3.70 -0.75 -31.87
CA GLN A 446 4.80 -1.70 -32.05
C GLN A 446 5.56 -1.98 -30.75
N GLU A 447 5.60 -1.00 -29.85
CA GLU A 447 6.25 -1.07 -28.54
C GLU A 447 5.23 -0.56 -27.50
N PRO A 448 4.24 -1.39 -27.13
CA PRO A 448 3.24 -1.01 -26.17
C PRO A 448 3.84 -0.84 -24.78
N GLU A 449 3.33 0.14 -24.05
CA GLU A 449 3.74 0.44 -22.68
C GLU A 449 2.48 0.73 -21.86
N TYR A 450 2.41 0.14 -20.66
CA TYR A 450 1.29 0.28 -19.76
C TYR A 450 1.79 0.81 -18.44
N SER A 451 1.25 1.96 -18.01
CA SER A 451 1.57 2.51 -16.70
C SER A 451 1.07 1.58 -15.60
N GLU A 452 1.81 1.55 -14.49
CA GLU A 452 1.45 0.87 -13.25
C GLU A 452 0.06 1.26 -12.71
N PHE A 453 -0.46 0.37 -11.85
CA PHE A 453 -1.57 0.70 -10.97
C PHE A 453 -1.06 1.18 -9.62
N THR A 454 -1.74 2.18 -9.06
CA THR A 454 -1.41 2.72 -7.73
C THR A 454 -2.67 3.04 -6.93
N GLY A 455 -2.52 3.44 -5.66
CA GLY A 455 -3.59 4.04 -4.86
C GLY A 455 -4.81 3.15 -4.62
N VAL A 456 -4.63 1.82 -4.60
CA VAL A 456 -5.75 0.89 -4.49
C VAL A 456 -6.40 0.95 -3.10
N THR A 457 -7.69 1.21 -3.03
CA THR A 457 -8.42 1.36 -1.76
C THR A 457 -9.94 1.20 -1.91
N PHE A 458 -10.61 0.58 -0.94
CA PHE A 458 -12.08 0.49 -0.96
C PHE A 458 -12.73 1.77 -0.43
N SER A 459 -13.92 2.12 -0.93
CA SER A 459 -14.82 3.08 -0.30
C SER A 459 -15.14 2.67 1.14
N PRO A 460 -15.53 3.61 2.04
CA PRO A 460 -15.87 3.28 3.42
C PRO A 460 -16.99 2.23 3.55
N ASP A 461 -17.91 2.18 2.60
CA ASP A 461 -19.00 1.19 2.54
C ASP A 461 -18.61 -0.14 1.86
N GLY A 462 -17.37 -0.24 1.35
CA GLY A 462 -16.81 -1.43 0.70
C GLY A 462 -17.37 -1.76 -0.68
N ARG A 463 -18.17 -0.88 -1.30
CA ARG A 463 -18.86 -1.17 -2.58
C ARG A 463 -18.07 -0.76 -3.81
N THR A 464 -17.15 0.19 -3.67
CA THR A 464 -16.34 0.70 -4.76
C THR A 464 -14.88 0.44 -4.43
N LEU A 465 -14.14 -0.16 -5.35
CA LEU A 465 -12.69 -0.19 -5.32
C LEU A 465 -12.19 1.01 -6.13
N TYR A 466 -11.44 1.89 -5.50
CA TYR A 466 -10.68 2.93 -6.18
C TYR A 466 -9.27 2.43 -6.47
N ALA A 467 -8.74 2.83 -7.61
CA ALA A 467 -7.37 2.60 -8.02
C ALA A 467 -7.00 3.66 -9.07
N ASN A 468 -5.70 3.85 -9.27
CA ASN A 468 -5.17 4.83 -10.20
C ASN A 468 -4.38 4.13 -11.32
N ILE A 469 -4.33 4.76 -12.49
CA ILE A 469 -3.28 4.53 -13.49
C ILE A 469 -2.34 5.74 -13.37
N GLN A 470 -1.07 5.51 -13.01
CA GLN A 470 -0.18 6.57 -12.54
C GLN A 470 0.13 7.61 -13.63
N THR A 471 0.44 7.14 -14.84
CA THR A 471 0.71 7.96 -16.03
C THR A 471 -0.40 7.76 -17.06
N PRO A 472 -1.11 8.83 -17.48
CA PRO A 472 -0.89 10.25 -17.18
C PRO A 472 -1.43 10.74 -15.82
N GLY A 473 -2.11 9.88 -15.08
CA GLY A 473 -2.79 10.22 -13.83
C GLY A 473 -4.31 10.14 -14.01
N ILE A 474 -4.87 8.97 -13.69
CA ILE A 474 -6.29 8.67 -13.87
C ILE A 474 -6.79 7.94 -12.63
N MET A 475 -7.77 8.50 -11.94
CA MET A 475 -8.45 7.82 -10.83
C MET A 475 -9.69 7.10 -11.34
N LEU A 476 -9.79 5.82 -11.01
CA LEU A 476 -10.87 4.93 -11.42
C LEU A 476 -11.70 4.52 -10.20
N ALA A 477 -13.02 4.44 -10.38
CA ALA A 477 -13.95 3.84 -9.44
C ALA A 477 -14.53 2.57 -10.05
N ILE A 478 -14.12 1.42 -9.54
CA ILE A 478 -14.52 0.09 -9.99
C ILE A 478 -15.64 -0.43 -9.11
N THR A 479 -16.73 -0.87 -9.73
CA THR A 479 -17.90 -1.44 -9.06
C THR A 479 -18.29 -2.77 -9.71
N GLY A 480 -18.82 -3.70 -8.93
CA GLY A 480 -19.26 -4.99 -9.45
C GLY A 480 -19.72 -5.92 -8.33
N PRO A 481 -19.93 -7.21 -8.65
CA PRO A 481 -20.38 -8.23 -7.71
C PRO A 481 -19.22 -8.69 -6.79
N TRP A 482 -18.68 -7.77 -5.99
CA TRP A 482 -17.68 -8.09 -4.97
C TRP A 482 -18.20 -9.19 -4.04
N LYS A 483 -17.36 -10.19 -3.78
CA LYS A 483 -17.74 -11.36 -2.98
C LYS A 483 -16.55 -11.86 -2.16
N ARG A 484 -16.85 -12.52 -1.05
CA ARG A 484 -15.83 -13.18 -0.25
C ARG A 484 -15.17 -14.29 -1.05
N GLN A 485 -13.85 -14.24 -1.14
CA GLN A 485 -13.06 -15.28 -1.79
C GLN A 485 -12.99 -16.48 -0.85
N ARG A 486 -13.23 -17.69 -1.39
CA ARG A 486 -13.15 -18.92 -0.61
C ARG A 486 -11.71 -19.42 -0.65
N SER A 487 -11.11 -19.58 0.52
CA SER A 487 -9.93 -20.41 0.71
C SER A 487 -10.40 -21.86 0.64
N ASN A 488 -10.20 -22.53 -0.50
CA ASN A 488 -10.28 -23.99 -0.53
C ASN A 488 -9.04 -24.58 0.11
#